data_AF-A0A5N6SCU6-F1
#
_entry.id   AF-A0A5N6SCU6-F1
#
_cell.length_a   1.000
_cell.length_b   1.000
_cell.length_c   1.000
_cell.angle_alpha   90.00
_cell.angle_beta   90.00
_cell.angle_gamma   90.00
#
_symmetry.space_group_name_H-M   'P 1'
#
loop_
_entity.id
_entity.type
_entity.pdbx_description
1 polymer ?
#
loop_
_entity_poly.entity_id
_entity_poly.type
_entity_poly.pdbx_seq_one_letter_code
_entity_poly.pdbx_strand_id
1 'polypeptide(L)'
;MSRSIPLMLRIGAVMTPIIVSENLSYKELFEIISRHVGTEEDSYKQSLEGFSVLWERASPSSPFPERTLVSEENLQATLELMTLRHGRDVLEADRKLEHTSSSGVFG
;
A
#
# COMPACT_ATOMS: atom_id res chain seq x y z
N MET A 1 9.56 -12.69 -19.88
CA MET A 1 8.41 -11.77 -19.85
C MET A 1 8.04 -11.58 -18.40
N SER A 2 8.09 -10.36 -17.88
CA SER A 2 7.71 -10.09 -16.48
C SER A 2 6.21 -10.28 -16.33
N ARG A 3 5.77 -11.11 -15.37
CA ARG A 3 4.35 -11.32 -15.13
C ARG A 3 3.76 -10.06 -14.50
N SER A 4 2.56 -9.69 -14.92
CA SER A 4 1.81 -8.59 -14.30
C SER A 4 0.94 -9.13 -13.18
N ILE A 5 0.95 -8.45 -12.03
CA ILE A 5 0.19 -8.80 -10.84
C ILE A 5 -0.87 -7.72 -10.62
N PRO A 6 -2.17 -8.06 -10.70
CA PRO A 6 -3.23 -7.15 -10.30
C PRO A 6 -3.30 -7.09 -8.77
N LEU A 7 -3.29 -5.87 -8.21
CA LEU A 7 -3.38 -5.62 -6.78
C LEU A 7 -4.51 -4.63 -6.47
N MET A 8 -5.08 -4.73 -5.27
CA MET A 8 -5.97 -3.73 -4.73
C MET A 8 -5.18 -2.81 -3.78
N LEU A 9 -4.97 -1.55 -4.18
CA LEU A 9 -4.31 -0.54 -3.35
C LEU A 9 -5.36 0.20 -2.51
N ARG A 10 -5.14 0.30 -1.20
CA ARG A 10 -5.93 1.10 -0.28
C ARG A 10 -5.15 2.33 0.17
N ILE A 11 -5.74 3.51 0.02
CA ILE A 11 -5.25 4.76 0.58
C ILE A 11 -6.38 5.36 1.42
N GLY A 12 -6.29 5.25 2.75
CA GLY A 12 -7.35 5.69 3.64
C GLY A 12 -8.67 4.94 3.39
N ALA A 13 -9.69 5.65 2.90
CA ALA A 13 -11.00 5.09 2.55
C ALA A 13 -11.11 4.68 1.07
N VAL A 14 -10.11 5.02 0.25
CA VAL A 14 -10.14 4.82 -1.20
C VAL A 14 -9.47 3.50 -1.55
N MET A 15 -10.11 2.75 -2.44
CA MET A 15 -9.63 1.48 -2.98
C MET A 15 -9.43 1.63 -4.49
N THR A 16 -8.20 1.41 -4.97
CA THR A 16 -7.81 1.65 -6.36
C THR A 16 -7.12 0.40 -6.92
N PRO A 17 -7.63 -0.17 -8.04
CA PRO A 17 -6.95 -1.28 -8.69
C PRO A 17 -5.67 -0.79 -9.35
N ILE A 18 -4.55 -1.46 -9.06
CA ILE A 18 -3.25 -1.19 -9.70
C ILE A 18 -2.71 -2.47 -10.32
N ILE A 19 -1.85 -2.32 -11.34
CA ILE A 19 -1.14 -3.42 -11.95
C ILE A 19 0.35 -3.17 -11.76
N VAL A 20 1.05 -4.14 -11.16
CA VAL A 20 2.50 -4.06 -10.93
C VAL A 20 3.22 -5.20 -11.64
N SER A 21 4.53 -5.07 -11.83
CA SER A 21 5.39 -6.14 -12.33
C SER A 21 5.79 -7.07 -11.18
N GLU A 22 5.81 -8.38 -11.43
CA GLU A 22 6.30 -9.38 -10.48
C GLU A 22 7.77 -9.18 -10.08
N ASN A 23 8.56 -8.55 -10.95
CA ASN A 23 9.99 -8.30 -10.72
C ASN A 23 10.26 -6.85 -10.27
N LEU A 24 9.24 -6.11 -9.81
CA LEU A 24 9.47 -4.73 -9.41
C LEU A 24 10.22 -4.65 -8.08
N SER A 25 11.13 -3.70 -7.99
CA SER A 25 11.86 -3.40 -6.76
C SER A 25 10.98 -2.68 -5.74
N TYR A 26 11.35 -2.75 -4.47
CA TYR A 26 10.67 -2.02 -3.41
C TYR A 26 10.60 -0.52 -3.69
N LYS A 27 11.70 0.05 -4.20
CA LYS A 27 11.75 1.47 -4.58
C LYS A 27 10.74 1.81 -5.67
N GLU A 28 10.64 0.99 -6.72
CA GLU A 28 9.66 1.22 -7.80
C GLU A 28 8.22 1.13 -7.27
N LEU A 29 7.93 0.15 -6.41
CA LEU A 29 6.61 0.03 -5.79
C LEU A 29 6.28 1.24 -4.92
N PHE A 30 7.25 1.66 -4.10
CA PHE A 30 7.13 2.84 -3.25
C PHE A 30 6.84 4.10 -4.07
N GLU A 31 7.54 4.31 -5.19
CA GLU A 31 7.30 5.44 -6.08
C GLU A 31 5.90 5.39 -6.72
N ILE A 32 5.45 4.21 -7.16
CA ILE A 32 4.10 4.02 -7.71
C ILE A 32 3.04 4.40 -6.68
N ILE A 33 3.13 3.87 -5.46
CA ILE A 33 2.16 4.13 -4.40
C ILE A 33 2.24 5.59 -3.96
N SER A 34 3.44 6.17 -3.84
CA SER A 34 3.61 7.57 -3.45
C SER A 34 2.91 8.53 -4.42
N ARG A 35 2.93 8.22 -5.72
CA ARG A 35 2.17 9.01 -6.71
C ARG A 35 0.67 8.95 -6.43
N HIS A 36 0.13 7.79 -6.08
CA HIS A 36 -1.29 7.65 -5.74
C HIS A 36 -1.65 8.37 -4.42
N VAL A 37 -0.76 8.35 -3.42
CA VAL A 37 -0.96 9.08 -2.15
C VAL A 37 -0.91 10.60 -2.37
N GLY A 38 -0.02 11.08 -3.24
CA GLY A 38 0.15 12.51 -3.53
C GLY A 38 -0.82 13.09 -4.56
N THR A 39 -1.65 12.27 -5.22
CA THR A 39 -2.60 12.73 -6.25
C THR A 39 -3.98 13.09 -5.73
N GLU A 40 -4.36 12.71 -4.51
CA GLU A 40 -5.65 13.12 -3.99
C GLU A 40 -5.62 14.61 -3.61
N GLU A 41 -6.57 15.31 -4.19
CA GLU A 41 -6.91 16.73 -4.16
C GLU A 41 -7.29 17.23 -2.75
N ASP A 42 -6.64 16.72 -1.72
CA ASP A 42 -6.89 17.03 -0.33
C ASP A 42 -5.83 18.00 0.18
N SER A 43 -6.28 18.96 0.97
CA SER A 43 -5.54 20.15 1.41
C SER A 43 -4.36 19.86 2.37
N TYR A 44 -3.96 18.59 2.48
CA TYR A 44 -2.95 18.09 3.40
C TYR A 44 -1.90 17.32 2.60
N LYS A 45 -0.63 17.75 2.72
CA LYS A 45 0.49 16.96 2.20
C LYS A 45 0.49 15.61 2.92
N GLN A 46 0.22 14.55 2.17
CA GLN A 46 0.34 13.18 2.66
C GLN A 46 1.64 12.61 2.09
N SER A 47 2.49 12.07 2.96
CA SER A 47 3.67 11.33 2.56
C SER A 47 3.48 9.85 2.86
N LEU A 48 4.00 9.00 1.97
CA LEU A 48 4.06 7.57 2.17
C LEU A 48 5.20 7.27 3.16
N GLU A 49 4.91 6.58 4.26
CA GLU A 49 5.94 6.05 5.16
C GLU A 49 6.31 4.61 4.80
N GLY A 50 5.33 3.85 4.31
CA GLY A 50 5.50 2.46 3.92
C GLY A 50 4.19 1.88 3.42
N PHE A 51 4.13 0.56 3.33
CA PHE A 51 2.90 -0.13 2.98
C PHE A 51 2.87 -1.53 3.60
N SER A 52 1.66 -2.02 3.79
CA SER A 52 1.40 -3.31 4.40
C SER A 52 0.35 -4.08 3.62
N VAL A 53 0.37 -5.40 3.70
CA VAL A 53 -0.69 -6.24 3.15
C VAL A 53 -1.67 -6.59 4.26
N LEU A 54 -2.94 -6.29 4.02
CA LEU A 54 -4.07 -6.78 4.81
C LEU A 54 -4.54 -8.08 4.18
N TRP A 55 -4.36 -9.17 4.92
CA TRP A 55 -4.73 -10.50 4.43
C TRP A 55 -6.20 -10.77 4.73
N GLU A 56 -6.95 -11.20 3.71
CA GLU A 56 -8.34 -11.60 3.93
C GLU A 56 -8.39 -12.87 4.78
N ARG A 57 -9.02 -12.76 5.95
CA ARG A 57 -9.28 -13.89 6.84
C ARG A 57 -10.66 -14.46 6.55
N ALA A 58 -10.72 -15.42 5.64
CA ALA A 58 -11.95 -16.20 5.39
C ALA A 58 -12.42 -17.02 6.61
N SER A 59 -11.53 -17.25 7.58
CA SER A 59 -11.80 -17.97 8.83
C SER A 59 -10.95 -17.42 9.97
N PRO A 60 -11.44 -17.45 11.23
CA PRO A 60 -10.64 -17.20 12.43
C PRO A 60 -9.40 -18.10 12.52
N SER A 61 -9.44 -19.30 11.95
CA SER A 61 -8.32 -20.26 11.90
C SER A 61 -7.34 -20.02 10.74
N SER A 62 -7.45 -18.91 10.00
CA SER A 62 -6.51 -18.58 8.93
C SER A 62 -5.08 -18.52 9.47
N PRO A 63 -4.09 -19.17 8.80
CA PRO A 63 -2.69 -19.11 9.19
C PRO A 63 -2.05 -17.75 8.86
N PHE A 64 -2.73 -16.91 8.09
CA PHE A 64 -2.24 -15.58 7.73
C PHE A 64 -2.48 -14.61 8.88
N PRO A 65 -1.48 -13.77 9.22
CA PRO A 65 -1.70 -12.66 10.14
C PRO A 65 -2.72 -11.70 9.54
N GLU A 66 -3.27 -10.81 10.36
CA GLU A 66 -4.16 -9.75 9.86
C GLU A 66 -3.41 -8.79 8.93
N ARG A 67 -2.15 -8.48 9.26
CA ARG A 67 -1.31 -7.54 8.54
C ARG A 67 0.13 -8.05 8.42
N THR A 68 0.76 -7.80 7.29
CA THR A 68 2.21 -7.96 7.09
C THR A 68 2.81 -6.66 6.56
N LEU A 69 3.80 -6.11 7.26
CA LEU A 69 4.57 -4.97 6.74
C LEU A 69 5.41 -5.42 5.54
N VAL A 70 5.39 -4.66 4.46
CA VAL A 70 6.20 -4.97 3.28
C VAL A 70 7.52 -4.21 3.37
N SER A 71 8.60 -4.92 3.10
CA SER A 71 9.97 -4.43 3.11
C SER A 71 10.70 -4.96 1.88
N GLU A 72 11.91 -4.44 1.63
CA GLU A 72 12.73 -4.89 0.50
C GLU A 72 13.07 -6.39 0.55
N GLU A 73 13.26 -6.94 1.74
CA GLU A 73 13.56 -8.36 1.98
C GLU A 73 12.38 -9.30 1.72
N ASN A 74 11.14 -8.83 1.89
CA ASN A 74 9.95 -9.69 1.84
C ASN A 74 9.00 -9.38 0.67
N LEU A 75 9.31 -8.36 -0.13
CA LEU A 75 8.45 -7.91 -1.23
C LEU A 75 8.09 -9.03 -2.19
N GLN A 76 9.10 -9.75 -2.69
CA GLN A 76 8.90 -10.78 -3.71
C GLN A 76 7.96 -11.88 -3.21
N ALA A 77 8.26 -12.43 -2.02
CA ALA A 77 7.44 -13.46 -1.40
C ALA A 77 6.01 -12.96 -1.14
N THR A 78 5.85 -11.69 -0.76
CA THR A 78 4.53 -11.08 -0.52
C THR A 78 3.72 -10.98 -1.81
N LEU A 79 4.31 -10.49 -2.90
CA LEU A 79 3.63 -10.36 -4.20
C LEU A 79 3.22 -11.72 -4.78
N GLU A 80 4.09 -12.73 -4.64
CA GLU A 80 3.78 -14.11 -5.04
C GLU A 80 2.59 -14.66 -4.23
N LEU A 81 2.58 -14.48 -2.91
CA LEU A 81 1.47 -14.90 -2.05
C LEU A 81 0.15 -14.21 -2.42
N MET A 82 0.16 -12.90 -2.66
CA MET A 82 -1.04 -12.15 -3.08
C MET A 82 -1.57 -12.66 -4.43
N THR A 83 -0.66 -13.01 -5.35
CA THR A 83 -1.03 -13.60 -6.65
C THR A 83 -1.70 -14.96 -6.48
N LEU A 84 -1.14 -15.84 -5.64
CA LEU A 84 -1.71 -17.16 -5.34
C LEU A 84 -3.07 -17.08 -4.65
N ARG A 85 -3.33 -15.98 -3.95
CA ARG A 85 -4.58 -15.75 -3.22
C ARG A 85 -5.64 -15.02 -4.05
N HIS A 86 -5.40 -14.83 -5.34
CA HIS A 86 -6.34 -14.33 -6.34
C HIS A 86 -6.90 -12.92 -6.05
N GLY A 87 -6.06 -12.02 -5.50
CA GLY A 87 -6.44 -10.61 -5.33
C GLY A 87 -7.46 -10.34 -4.22
N ARG A 88 -7.61 -11.28 -3.28
CA ARG A 88 -8.46 -11.10 -2.08
C ARG A 88 -7.82 -10.20 -1.02
N ASP A 89 -6.50 -10.09 -1.08
CA ASP A 89 -5.72 -9.32 -0.12
C ASP A 89 -5.50 -7.90 -0.62
N VAL A 90 -5.33 -6.97 0.31
CA VAL A 90 -5.27 -5.53 0.02
C VAL A 90 -3.89 -5.00 0.38
N LEU A 91 -3.28 -4.25 -0.53
CA LEU A 91 -2.08 -3.48 -0.25
C LEU A 91 -2.49 -2.13 0.34
N GLU A 92 -2.25 -1.89 1.62
CA GLU A 92 -2.55 -0.65 2.32
C GLU A 92 -1.33 0.27 2.35
N ALA A 93 -1.51 1.51 1.89
CA ALA A 93 -0.52 2.56 2.03
C ALA A 93 -0.51 3.12 3.46
N ASP A 94 0.60 2.96 4.15
CA ASP A 94 0.83 3.57 5.46
C ASP A 94 1.26 5.03 5.24
N ARG A 95 0.29 5.92 5.44
CA ARG A 95 0.43 7.36 5.16
C ARG A 95 0.60 8.18 6.43
N LYS A 96 1.42 9.21 6.34
CA LYS A 96 1.55 10.25 7.36
C LYS A 96 0.91 11.54 6.87
N LEU A 97 0.02 12.07 7.70
CA LEU A 97 -0.50 13.42 7.54
C LEU A 97 0.59 14.41 7.96
N GLU A 98 1.08 15.21 7.02
CA GLU A 98 1.90 16.35 7.39
C GLU A 98 0.96 17.41 7.96
N HIS A 99 0.97 17.56 9.29
CA HIS A 99 0.34 18.70 9.93
C HIS A 99 1.03 19.98 9.43
N THR A 100 0.41 20.71 8.52
CA THR A 100 0.70 22.12 8.39
C THR A 100 0.14 22.78 9.65
N SER A 101 0.96 22.94 10.67
CA SER A 101 0.65 23.82 11.79
C SER A 101 0.41 25.21 11.20
N SER A 102 -0.86 25.56 10.99
CA SER A 102 -1.28 26.95 10.86
C SER A 102 -1.17 27.54 12.26
N SER A 103 0.06 27.88 12.66
CA SER A 103 0.29 28.80 13.76
C SER A 103 -0.27 30.14 13.31
N GLY A 104 -1.57 30.33 13.56
CA GLY A 104 -2.21 31.63 13.47
C GLY A 104 -1.45 32.58 14.39
N VAL A 105 -0.73 33.52 13.79
CA VAL A 105 -0.31 34.73 14.47
C VAL A 105 -1.57 35.57 14.61
N PHE A 106 -2.27 35.40 15.75
CA PHE A 106 -3.19 36.39 16.26
C PHE A 106 -2.66 36.83 17.63
N GLY A 107 -2.29 38.11 17.72
CA GLY A 107 -1.86 38.78 18.95
C GLY A 107 -0.65 39.66 18.75
#